data_AF-A0A2M9YMK5-F1
#
_entry.id   AF-A0A2M9YMK5-F1
#
_cell.length_a   1.000
_cell.length_b   1.000
_cell.length_c   1.000
_cell.angle_alpha   90.00
_cell.angle_beta   90.00
_cell.angle_gamma   90.00
#
_symmetry.space_group_name_H-M   'P 1'
#
loop_
_entity.id
_entity.type
_entity.pdbx_description
1 polymer ?
#
loop_
_entity_poly.entity_id
_entity_poly.type
_entity_poly.pdbx_seq_one_letter_code
_entity_poly.pdbx_strand_id
1 'polypeptide(L)'
;MFRRSFFIILFFFLIFCGPGKEPYNPAVPYSQAWKDTEILKCLLLQTPECNVLLPNSDITYFPEKIPDTGQTICYDTTTNIPCSDPTYTRQDADFVNISSARSYTGPTAHSVYTNDYTTFDNIRGLTWKTCPDGLSGPTCATGAAISSSFSVAPTVCSALNSLNSGNGYAGIKTWRLPSIYELARFGNTENPNGVDSANFPGNPAVSFYSSTPYASNPTTTGWFVQMTAGFYNQLNFGTGPFAVRCVSGASLQSSSLTNNGNGTVTDNRTGLVWQTSGSSIGTWQQALSGCASLSLAGLSWRLPNVTELHSIADYSGSTPAINATFFPGTVSQYHWTSTTDRSNLTYAWSLFFTNGLIGGNGKAASWYYRCVSGP
;
A
#
# COMPACT_ATOMS: atom_id res chain seq x y z
N MET A 1 -25.41 23.90 34.10
CA MET A 1 -24.12 24.55 33.82
C MET A 1 -23.63 24.20 32.40
N PHE A 2 -24.52 24.34 31.42
CA PHE A 2 -24.31 24.08 29.99
C PHE A 2 -24.59 25.40 29.27
N ARG A 3 -23.66 25.86 28.44
CA ARG A 3 -23.57 27.15 27.69
C ARG A 3 -22.39 28.00 28.16
N ARG A 4 -21.21 27.75 27.60
CA ARG A 4 -20.14 28.76 27.42
C ARG A 4 -19.01 28.36 26.46
N SER A 5 -18.94 27.11 26.00
CA SER A 5 -17.84 26.65 25.13
C SER A 5 -18.09 26.72 23.61
N PHE A 6 -19.19 27.30 23.14
CA PHE A 6 -19.52 27.38 21.70
C PHE A 6 -19.12 28.71 21.03
N PHE A 7 -18.55 29.66 21.77
CA PHE A 7 -18.23 31.01 21.26
C PHE A 7 -16.74 31.29 21.01
N ILE A 8 -15.85 30.35 21.33
CA ILE A 8 -14.38 30.54 21.14
C ILE A 8 -13.89 29.96 19.80
N ILE A 9 -14.64 29.06 19.18
CA ILE A 9 -14.28 28.45 17.88
C ILE A 9 -14.58 29.39 16.69
N LEU A 10 -15.48 30.38 16.86
CA LEU A 10 -15.80 31.33 15.78
C LEU A 10 -14.85 32.54 15.70
N PHE A 11 -14.00 32.78 16.72
CA PHE A 11 -13.16 33.97 16.78
C PHE A 11 -11.72 33.76 16.26
N PHE A 12 -11.28 32.51 16.11
CA PHE A 12 -9.97 32.18 15.52
C PHE A 12 -10.00 32.06 13.98
N PHE A 13 -11.17 32.04 13.36
CA PHE A 13 -11.32 31.99 11.89
C PHE A 13 -11.30 33.36 11.20
N LEU A 14 -11.22 34.47 11.96
CA LEU A 14 -11.30 35.83 11.39
C LEU A 14 -9.97 36.61 11.38
N ILE A 15 -8.85 36.03 11.81
CA ILE A 15 -7.57 36.78 11.94
C ILE A 15 -6.59 36.55 10.77
N PHE A 16 -6.91 35.69 9.79
CA PHE A 16 -6.08 35.48 8.58
C PHE A 16 -6.77 35.83 7.25
N CYS A 17 -7.66 36.83 7.24
CA CYS A 17 -8.11 37.44 5.98
C CYS A 17 -7.28 38.69 5.67
N GLY A 18 -6.14 38.51 5.01
CA GLY A 18 -5.54 39.57 4.19
C GLY A 18 -6.38 39.78 2.92
N PRO A 19 -6.47 41.00 2.37
CA PRO A 19 -7.18 41.24 1.12
C PRO A 19 -6.49 40.48 -0.01
N GLY A 20 -7.19 39.51 -0.63
CA GLY A 20 -6.69 38.80 -1.81
C GLY A 20 -6.88 37.27 -1.87
N LYS A 21 -7.62 36.64 -0.95
CA LYS A 21 -7.99 35.22 -1.10
C LYS A 21 -9.51 35.05 -1.02
N GLU A 22 -10.09 34.67 -2.16
CA GLU A 22 -11.53 34.57 -2.38
C GLU A 22 -12.22 33.54 -1.46
N PRO A 23 -13.47 33.80 -1.06
CA PRO A 23 -14.36 32.80 -0.51
C PRO A 23 -14.93 31.92 -1.63
N TYR A 24 -14.71 30.60 -1.52
CA TYR A 24 -15.46 29.48 -2.11
C TYR A 24 -16.14 29.71 -3.48
N ASN A 25 -15.50 29.22 -4.55
CA ASN A 25 -16.08 29.06 -5.88
C ASN A 25 -16.20 27.55 -6.22
N PRO A 26 -17.41 26.97 -6.31
CA PRO A 26 -17.60 25.54 -6.59
C PRO A 26 -17.28 25.12 -8.04
N ALA A 27 -16.92 26.05 -8.93
CA ALA A 27 -16.57 25.77 -10.32
C ALA A 27 -15.05 25.65 -10.58
N VAL A 28 -14.20 25.86 -9.56
CA VAL A 28 -12.74 25.75 -9.69
C VAL A 28 -12.25 24.64 -8.75
N PRO A 29 -11.68 23.52 -9.25
CA PRO A 29 -11.04 22.54 -8.39
C PRO A 29 -9.95 23.26 -7.58
N TYR A 30 -9.87 22.97 -6.28
CA TYR A 30 -8.98 23.66 -5.36
C TYR A 30 -7.59 23.94 -5.96
N SER A 31 -7.12 25.18 -5.84
CA SER A 31 -5.82 25.60 -6.40
C SER A 31 -4.68 24.74 -5.86
N GLN A 32 -3.60 24.56 -6.62
CA GLN A 32 -2.43 23.79 -6.17
C GLN A 32 -1.89 24.34 -4.83
N ALA A 33 -1.92 25.66 -4.63
CA ALA A 33 -1.55 26.29 -3.37
C ALA A 33 -2.45 25.92 -2.18
N TRP A 34 -3.72 25.56 -2.41
CA TRP A 34 -4.60 24.99 -1.38
C TRP A 34 -4.29 23.52 -1.13
N LYS A 35 -4.00 22.76 -2.21
CA LYS A 35 -3.56 21.36 -2.12
C LYS A 35 -2.27 21.19 -1.32
N ASP A 36 -1.36 22.15 -1.47
CA ASP A 36 -0.04 22.14 -0.85
C ASP A 36 -0.04 22.62 0.61
N THR A 37 -1.18 22.97 1.19
CA THR A 37 -1.25 23.38 2.61
C THR A 37 -0.93 22.20 3.53
N GLU A 38 -0.14 22.42 4.57
CA GLU A 38 0.22 21.37 5.55
C GLU A 38 -1.00 20.77 6.26
N ILE A 39 -2.07 21.57 6.44
CA ILE A 39 -3.35 21.07 6.95
C ILE A 39 -3.98 20.07 5.97
N LEU A 40 -4.00 20.38 4.67
CA LEU A 40 -4.57 19.45 3.69
C LEU A 40 -3.67 18.23 3.49
N LYS A 41 -2.34 18.40 3.43
CA LYS A 41 -1.40 17.27 3.44
C LYS A 41 -1.63 16.39 4.67
N CYS A 42 -1.96 16.98 5.81
CA CYS A 42 -2.33 16.24 7.00
C CYS A 42 -3.68 15.52 6.90
N LEU A 43 -4.71 16.18 6.40
CA LEU A 43 -6.01 15.57 6.12
C LEU A 43 -5.93 14.46 5.06
N LEU A 44 -4.97 14.57 4.13
CA LEU A 44 -4.68 13.59 3.08
C LEU A 44 -3.64 12.53 3.51
N LEU A 45 -3.05 12.65 4.70
CA LEU A 45 -2.01 11.78 5.26
C LEU A 45 -0.75 11.66 4.41
N GLN A 46 -0.37 12.77 3.77
CA GLN A 46 0.84 12.90 2.96
C GLN A 46 2.05 13.34 3.82
N THR A 47 1.88 13.53 5.13
CA THR A 47 2.95 13.90 6.07
C THR A 47 2.77 13.19 7.44
N PRO A 48 3.85 12.78 8.11
CA PRO A 48 3.79 12.02 9.36
C PRO A 48 3.55 12.86 10.64
N GLU A 49 3.57 14.20 10.59
CA GLU A 49 3.55 15.07 11.78
C GLU A 49 2.19 15.76 12.09
N CYS A 50 1.07 15.08 11.84
CA CYS A 50 -0.25 15.73 11.93
C CYS A 50 -0.80 15.92 13.34
N ASN A 51 -0.21 15.25 14.34
CA ASN A 51 -0.66 15.31 15.72
C ASN A 51 -0.46 16.68 16.38
N VAL A 52 0.41 17.54 15.82
CA VAL A 52 0.66 18.90 16.33
C VAL A 52 -0.33 19.92 15.75
N LEU A 53 -0.91 19.64 14.58
CA LEU A 53 -1.74 20.59 13.82
C LEU A 53 -3.25 20.41 14.01
N LEU A 54 -3.70 19.24 14.51
CA LEU A 54 -5.11 18.94 14.77
C LEU A 54 -5.34 18.73 16.28
N PRO A 55 -5.88 19.70 17.03
CA PRO A 55 -6.16 19.52 18.45
C PRO A 55 -7.38 18.64 18.64
N ASN A 56 -7.21 17.50 19.32
CA ASN A 56 -8.26 16.57 19.77
C ASN A 56 -9.17 15.99 18.67
N SER A 57 -8.58 15.44 17.61
CA SER A 57 -9.31 14.48 16.77
C SER A 57 -9.22 13.10 17.39
N ASP A 58 -10.35 12.40 17.55
CA ASP A 58 -10.37 10.94 17.61
C ASP A 58 -9.39 10.41 16.56
N ILE A 59 -8.46 9.53 16.96
CA ILE A 59 -7.43 9.03 16.04
C ILE A 59 -8.17 8.35 14.88
N THR A 60 -8.18 9.00 13.73
CA THR A 60 -8.88 8.53 12.54
C THR A 60 -7.89 7.70 11.74
N TYR A 61 -8.17 6.40 11.64
CA TYR A 61 -7.37 5.47 10.85
C TYR A 61 -7.96 5.31 9.45
N PHE A 62 -7.09 5.03 8.50
CA PHE A 62 -7.43 4.85 7.10
C PHE A 62 -6.90 3.48 6.64
N PRO A 63 -7.59 2.38 6.99
CA PRO A 63 -7.21 1.02 6.60
C PRO A 63 -7.00 0.89 5.09
N GLU A 64 -7.64 1.75 4.34
CA GLU A 64 -7.75 1.73 2.90
C GLU A 64 -6.60 2.40 2.13
N LYS A 65 -5.83 3.26 2.80
CA LYS A 65 -4.70 3.92 2.18
C LYS A 65 -3.64 2.90 1.76
N ILE A 66 -3.02 3.12 0.62
CA ILE A 66 -1.95 2.25 0.10
C ILE A 66 -0.61 2.92 0.41
N PRO A 67 0.35 2.21 1.02
CA PRO A 67 1.64 2.80 1.30
C PRO A 67 2.38 2.99 -0.02
N ASP A 68 3.07 4.12 -0.13
CA ASP A 68 4.11 4.32 -1.14
C ASP A 68 5.12 3.16 -1.08
N THR A 69 5.76 2.81 -2.19
CA THR A 69 6.67 1.65 -2.26
C THR A 69 7.91 1.85 -1.40
N GLY A 70 8.26 3.11 -1.10
CA GLY A 70 9.50 3.50 -0.45
C GLY A 70 10.62 3.83 -1.44
N GLN A 71 10.38 3.69 -2.75
CA GLN A 71 11.32 4.06 -3.82
C GLN A 71 11.62 5.55 -3.80
N THR A 72 12.90 5.90 -3.60
CA THR A 72 13.37 7.30 -3.51
C THR A 72 14.39 7.66 -4.59
N ILE A 73 14.74 6.70 -5.45
CA ILE A 73 15.68 6.87 -6.56
C ILE A 73 14.91 6.62 -7.86
N CYS A 74 15.17 7.43 -8.90
CA CYS A 74 14.64 7.21 -10.23
C CYS A 74 15.66 6.47 -11.11
N TYR A 75 15.18 5.80 -12.15
CA TYR A 75 15.98 4.91 -12.98
C TYR A 75 15.72 5.13 -14.47
N ASP A 76 16.75 4.89 -15.28
CA ASP A 76 16.57 4.64 -16.70
C ASP A 76 16.38 3.12 -16.94
N THR A 77 16.72 2.62 -18.14
CA THR A 77 16.66 1.20 -18.46
C THR A 77 17.71 0.33 -17.77
N THR A 78 18.82 0.88 -17.26
CA THR A 78 19.94 0.09 -16.71
C THR A 78 20.64 0.71 -15.50
N THR A 79 20.42 1.99 -15.20
CA THR A 79 21.14 2.78 -14.19
C THR A 79 20.20 3.66 -13.36
N ASN A 80 20.76 4.26 -12.30
CA ASN A 80 20.10 5.28 -11.49
C ASN A 80 20.26 6.65 -12.18
N ILE A 81 19.20 7.44 -12.19
CA ILE A 81 19.18 8.79 -12.74
C ILE A 81 18.55 9.77 -11.74
N PRO A 82 18.74 11.10 -11.92
CA PRO A 82 17.96 12.09 -11.19
C PRO A 82 16.46 11.91 -11.45
N CYS A 83 15.64 12.14 -10.42
CA CYS A 83 14.20 12.21 -10.60
C CYS A 83 13.78 13.44 -11.41
N SER A 84 12.54 13.41 -11.92
CA SER A 84 11.98 14.39 -12.85
C SER A 84 12.73 14.48 -14.18
N ASP A 85 13.31 13.35 -14.61
CA ASP A 85 13.94 13.22 -15.91
C ASP A 85 12.89 13.34 -17.05
N PRO A 86 13.15 14.12 -18.11
CA PRO A 86 12.20 14.35 -19.20
C PRO A 86 11.97 13.13 -20.11
N THR A 87 12.85 12.14 -20.07
CA THR A 87 12.76 10.90 -20.85
C THR A 87 12.09 9.78 -20.05
N TYR A 88 12.38 9.73 -18.74
CA TYR A 88 11.82 8.77 -17.79
C TYR A 88 10.97 9.50 -16.75
N THR A 89 9.90 10.13 -17.24
CA THR A 89 9.06 11.03 -16.46
C THR A 89 8.15 10.30 -15.47
N ARG A 90 7.86 10.96 -14.34
CA ARG A 90 6.79 10.59 -13.40
C ARG A 90 6.90 9.13 -12.91
N GLN A 91 8.10 8.73 -12.52
CA GLN A 91 8.38 7.43 -11.90
C GLN A 91 7.84 7.35 -10.47
N ASP A 92 7.95 6.19 -9.84
CA ASP A 92 7.56 5.97 -8.45
C ASP A 92 8.20 6.99 -7.49
N ALA A 93 9.53 7.13 -7.57
CA ALA A 93 10.29 8.07 -6.74
C ALA A 93 10.03 9.56 -7.02
N ASP A 94 9.31 9.92 -8.11
CA ASP A 94 8.80 11.29 -8.29
C ASP A 94 7.62 11.59 -7.35
N PHE A 95 7.02 10.59 -6.70
CA PHE A 95 5.83 10.70 -5.87
C PHE A 95 6.02 10.10 -4.47
N VAL A 96 7.09 10.51 -3.79
CA VAL A 96 7.38 10.06 -2.41
C VAL A 96 6.16 10.25 -1.50
N ASN A 97 5.81 9.20 -0.75
CA ASN A 97 4.65 9.16 0.16
C ASN A 97 3.27 9.28 -0.52
N ILE A 98 3.15 8.98 -1.81
CA ILE A 98 1.86 8.92 -2.52
C ILE A 98 1.55 7.45 -2.88
N SER A 99 0.35 6.92 -2.61
CA SER A 99 -0.85 7.60 -2.08
C SER A 99 -0.85 7.90 -0.57
N SER A 100 0.09 7.35 0.19
CA SER A 100 0.30 7.66 1.61
C SER A 100 1.71 7.31 2.07
N ALA A 101 2.21 8.03 3.08
CA ALA A 101 3.47 7.72 3.72
C ALA A 101 3.45 6.35 4.43
N ARG A 102 4.63 5.75 4.58
CA ARG A 102 4.85 4.66 5.55
C ARG A 102 5.02 5.27 6.93
N SER A 103 4.26 4.80 7.92
CA SER A 103 4.41 5.27 9.30
C SER A 103 4.09 4.14 10.27
N TYR A 104 5.10 3.74 11.03
CA TYR A 104 5.02 2.66 11.99
C TYR A 104 5.60 3.08 13.34
N THR A 105 5.05 2.53 14.42
CA THR A 105 5.58 2.68 15.78
C THR A 105 5.83 1.31 16.38
N GLY A 106 7.08 1.04 16.74
CA GLY A 106 7.54 -0.22 17.29
C GLY A 106 8.91 -0.61 16.76
N PRO A 107 9.50 -1.72 17.20
CA PRO A 107 8.92 -2.72 18.11
C PRO A 107 8.60 -2.15 19.50
N THR A 108 7.43 -2.47 20.04
CA THR A 108 7.02 -2.06 21.39
C THR A 108 6.63 -3.28 22.21
N ALA A 109 7.31 -3.49 23.33
CA ALA A 109 6.98 -4.52 24.30
C ALA A 109 5.69 -4.15 25.06
N HIS A 110 4.81 -5.11 25.30
CA HIS A 110 3.68 -4.91 26.20
C HIS A 110 4.17 -4.71 27.65
N SER A 111 3.54 -3.80 28.40
CA SER A 111 3.97 -3.41 29.75
C SER A 111 3.90 -4.56 30.78
N VAL A 112 2.97 -5.50 30.60
CA VAL A 112 2.79 -6.68 31.46
C VAL A 112 3.38 -7.94 30.83
N TYR A 113 3.26 -8.08 29.51
CA TYR A 113 3.71 -9.24 28.75
C TYR A 113 4.97 -8.84 28.01
N THR A 114 6.07 -8.64 28.74
CA THR A 114 7.27 -7.92 28.27
C THR A 114 8.00 -8.60 27.11
N ASN A 115 7.65 -9.85 26.79
CA ASN A 115 8.16 -10.58 25.63
C ASN A 115 7.24 -10.46 24.39
N ASP A 116 6.06 -9.86 24.53
CA ASP A 116 5.11 -9.67 23.45
C ASP A 116 5.36 -8.34 22.75
N TYR A 117 6.12 -8.40 21.66
CA TYR A 117 6.43 -7.23 20.83
C TYR A 117 5.41 -7.04 19.73
N THR A 118 4.93 -5.80 19.60
CA THR A 118 4.02 -5.36 18.54
C THR A 118 4.56 -4.13 17.80
N THR A 119 4.14 -3.99 16.55
CA THR A 119 4.43 -2.82 15.72
C THR A 119 3.10 -2.29 15.19
N PHE A 120 2.83 -1.00 15.42
CA PHE A 120 1.59 -0.34 15.05
C PHE A 120 1.74 0.41 13.72
N ASP A 121 0.82 0.23 12.78
CA ASP A 121 0.68 1.06 11.57
C ASP A 121 -0.15 2.30 11.92
N ASN A 122 0.52 3.44 11.99
CA ASN A 122 -0.06 4.71 12.43
C ASN A 122 -1.12 5.27 11.45
N ILE A 123 -1.08 4.84 10.18
CA ILE A 123 -2.02 5.30 9.16
C ILE A 123 -3.25 4.39 9.13
N ARG A 124 -3.05 3.08 9.20
CA ARG A 124 -4.11 2.09 8.96
C ARG A 124 -4.79 1.59 10.23
N GLY A 125 -4.20 1.86 11.39
CA GLY A 125 -4.73 1.36 12.67
C GLY A 125 -4.58 -0.15 12.81
N LEU A 126 -3.58 -0.73 12.15
CA LEU A 126 -3.28 -2.16 12.23
C LEU A 126 -2.17 -2.39 13.26
N THR A 127 -2.35 -3.39 14.11
CA THR A 127 -1.31 -3.87 15.01
C THR A 127 -0.75 -5.17 14.48
N TRP A 128 0.55 -5.21 14.24
CA TRP A 128 1.28 -6.37 13.76
C TRP A 128 2.06 -7.03 14.89
N LYS A 129 2.14 -8.36 14.87
CA LYS A 129 3.14 -9.06 15.68
C LYS A 129 4.50 -8.76 15.06
N THR A 130 5.39 -8.10 15.82
CA THR A 130 6.67 -7.60 15.30
C THR A 130 7.53 -8.72 14.73
N CYS A 131 7.50 -9.89 15.36
CA CYS A 131 8.26 -11.05 14.89
C CYS A 131 7.34 -12.05 14.19
N PRO A 132 7.77 -12.66 13.08
CA PRO A 132 7.11 -13.83 12.50
C PRO A 132 6.91 -14.94 13.53
N ASP A 133 6.05 -15.90 13.20
CA ASP A 133 5.90 -17.10 14.03
C ASP A 133 7.24 -17.85 14.21
N GLY A 134 7.51 -18.31 15.43
CA GLY A 134 8.78 -18.91 15.83
C GLY A 134 9.94 -17.95 16.19
N LEU A 135 9.81 -16.66 15.88
CA LEU A 135 10.77 -15.61 16.28
C LEU A 135 10.25 -14.74 17.42
N SER A 136 11.15 -14.22 18.25
CA SER A 136 10.84 -13.41 19.44
C SER A 136 11.95 -12.42 19.82
N GLY A 137 11.63 -11.56 20.80
CA GLY A 137 12.53 -10.52 21.32
C GLY A 137 12.43 -9.19 20.57
N PRO A 138 13.10 -8.14 21.07
CA PRO A 138 13.00 -6.78 20.51
C PRO A 138 13.54 -6.65 19.09
N THR A 139 14.43 -7.56 18.68
CA THR A 139 15.06 -7.57 17.36
C THR A 139 14.66 -8.77 16.51
N CYS A 140 13.73 -9.60 16.99
CA CYS A 140 13.35 -10.87 16.38
C CYS A 140 14.53 -11.82 16.10
N ALA A 141 15.61 -11.74 16.90
CA ALA A 141 16.82 -12.55 16.75
C ALA A 141 16.79 -13.87 17.53
N THR A 142 15.75 -14.10 18.35
CA THR A 142 15.62 -15.32 19.16
C THR A 142 14.66 -16.31 18.50
N GLY A 143 15.13 -17.53 18.26
CA GLY A 143 14.37 -18.61 17.62
C GLY A 143 14.64 -18.72 16.12
N ALA A 144 13.72 -19.37 15.41
CA ALA A 144 13.75 -19.50 13.96
C ALA A 144 12.32 -19.37 13.40
N ALA A 145 12.19 -18.80 12.21
CA ALA A 145 10.88 -18.67 11.57
C ALA A 145 10.26 -20.05 11.29
N ILE A 146 9.02 -20.25 11.72
CA ILE A 146 8.28 -21.49 11.48
C ILE A 146 7.39 -21.32 10.25
N SER A 147 7.47 -22.29 9.34
CA SER A 147 6.63 -22.37 8.16
C SER A 147 5.48 -23.35 8.36
N SER A 148 4.30 -23.00 7.85
CA SER A 148 3.07 -23.81 7.96
C SER A 148 2.42 -24.00 6.60
N SER A 149 1.63 -25.06 6.43
CA SER A 149 0.75 -25.19 5.25
C SER A 149 -0.32 -24.11 5.25
N PHE A 150 -0.88 -23.81 4.08
CA PHE A 150 -1.93 -22.80 3.95
C PHE A 150 -3.14 -23.08 4.86
N SER A 151 -3.55 -24.35 4.98
CA SER A 151 -4.68 -24.75 5.82
C SER A 151 -4.44 -24.55 7.33
N VAL A 152 -3.17 -24.51 7.76
CA VAL A 152 -2.79 -24.35 9.18
C VAL A 152 -2.49 -22.88 9.51
N ALA A 153 -2.03 -22.08 8.55
CA ALA A 153 -1.62 -20.70 8.77
C ALA A 153 -2.65 -19.80 9.49
N PRO A 154 -3.97 -19.86 9.20
CA PRO A 154 -4.96 -19.11 9.97
C PRO A 154 -4.99 -19.49 11.46
N THR A 155 -4.80 -20.77 11.76
CA THR A 155 -4.83 -21.30 13.14
C THR A 155 -3.65 -20.75 13.95
N VAL A 156 -2.47 -20.63 13.35
CA VAL A 156 -1.27 -20.03 13.97
C VAL A 156 -1.59 -18.65 14.54
N CYS A 157 -2.25 -17.79 13.76
CA CYS A 157 -2.62 -16.46 14.25
C CYS A 157 -3.77 -16.49 15.26
N SER A 158 -4.77 -17.36 15.06
CA SER A 158 -5.88 -17.46 16.01
C SER A 158 -5.46 -17.97 17.39
N ALA A 159 -4.39 -18.77 17.48
CA ALA A 159 -3.83 -19.27 18.73
C ALA A 159 -3.30 -18.12 19.62
N LEU A 160 -2.82 -17.03 19.02
CA LEU A 160 -2.39 -15.83 19.77
C LEU A 160 -3.51 -15.25 20.64
N ASN A 161 -4.78 -15.45 20.27
CA ASN A 161 -5.93 -14.91 21.00
C ASN A 161 -6.17 -15.59 22.36
N SER A 162 -5.58 -16.76 22.59
CA SER A 162 -5.71 -17.53 23.83
C SER A 162 -4.48 -17.46 24.74
N LEU A 163 -3.40 -16.79 24.29
CA LEU A 163 -2.18 -16.63 25.09
C LEU A 163 -2.41 -15.81 26.35
N ASN A 164 -1.40 -15.77 27.24
CA ASN A 164 -1.42 -14.95 28.46
C ASN A 164 -2.63 -15.22 29.36
N SER A 165 -2.92 -16.50 29.63
CA SER A 165 -4.10 -16.95 30.39
C SER A 165 -5.42 -16.48 29.78
N GLY A 166 -5.52 -16.53 28.45
CA GLY A 166 -6.70 -16.09 27.71
C GLY A 166 -6.83 -14.58 27.54
N ASN A 167 -5.83 -13.79 27.92
CA ASN A 167 -5.80 -12.33 27.66
C ASN A 167 -5.35 -11.98 26.24
N GLY A 168 -4.78 -12.94 25.52
CA GLY A 168 -4.26 -12.77 24.17
C GLY A 168 -2.84 -12.19 24.15
N TYR A 169 -2.12 -12.39 23.05
CA TYR A 169 -0.77 -11.86 22.83
C TYR A 169 -0.82 -10.33 22.86
N ALA A 170 0.05 -9.71 23.68
CA ALA A 170 0.05 -8.28 23.97
C ALA A 170 -1.31 -7.72 24.46
N GLY A 171 -2.15 -8.56 25.08
CA GLY A 171 -3.51 -8.17 25.50
C GLY A 171 -4.54 -8.09 24.37
N ILE A 172 -4.20 -8.57 23.17
CA ILE A 172 -5.04 -8.51 21.97
C ILE A 172 -5.62 -9.90 21.66
N LYS A 173 -6.94 -9.97 21.42
CA LYS A 173 -7.68 -11.23 21.13
C LYS A 173 -8.27 -11.30 19.73
N THR A 174 -7.86 -10.41 18.84
CA THR A 174 -8.35 -10.28 17.47
C THR A 174 -7.26 -10.53 16.43
N TRP A 175 -6.23 -11.30 16.79
CA TRP A 175 -5.19 -11.74 15.90
C TRP A 175 -5.74 -12.66 14.80
N ARG A 176 -5.34 -12.36 13.58
CA ARG A 176 -5.68 -13.06 12.36
C ARG A 176 -4.52 -13.05 11.38
N LEU A 177 -4.60 -13.94 10.39
CA LEU A 177 -3.71 -13.91 9.23
C LEU A 177 -4.12 -12.71 8.33
N PRO A 178 -3.17 -11.90 7.83
CA PRO A 178 -3.49 -10.75 6.98
C PRO A 178 -3.95 -11.19 5.59
N SER A 179 -4.88 -10.46 5.00
CA SER A 179 -5.21 -10.61 3.57
C SER A 179 -4.00 -10.30 2.69
N ILE A 180 -4.04 -10.68 1.41
CA ILE A 180 -2.92 -10.40 0.49
C ILE A 180 -2.72 -8.89 0.31
N TYR A 181 -3.81 -8.12 0.32
CA TYR A 181 -3.76 -6.66 0.29
C TYR A 181 -3.10 -6.06 1.53
N GLU A 182 -3.30 -6.65 2.71
CA GLU A 182 -2.64 -6.20 3.94
C GLU A 182 -1.18 -6.65 4.00
N LEU A 183 -0.90 -7.91 3.68
CA LEU A 183 0.45 -8.46 3.69
C LEU A 183 1.35 -7.76 2.67
N ALA A 184 0.81 -7.38 1.52
CA ALA A 184 1.58 -6.69 0.50
C ALA A 184 2.09 -5.31 0.92
N ARG A 185 1.42 -4.67 1.88
CA ARG A 185 1.75 -3.32 2.36
C ARG A 185 3.04 -3.26 3.17
N PHE A 186 3.51 -4.40 3.66
CA PHE A 186 4.85 -4.52 4.25
C PHE A 186 5.97 -4.22 3.29
N GLY A 187 5.77 -4.48 2.00
CA GLY A 187 6.83 -4.41 1.00
C GLY A 187 7.42 -3.01 0.90
N ASN A 188 8.58 -2.77 1.50
CA ASN A 188 9.39 -1.58 1.26
C ASN A 188 10.45 -1.95 0.22
N THR A 189 10.32 -1.38 -0.98
CA THR A 189 11.15 -1.73 -2.13
C THR A 189 12.60 -1.28 -1.93
N GLU A 190 12.86 -0.15 -1.27
CA GLU A 190 14.25 0.28 -1.06
C GLU A 190 14.94 -0.44 0.09
N ASN A 191 14.20 -1.16 0.94
CA ASN A 191 14.81 -1.83 2.07
C ASN A 191 15.41 -3.19 1.66
N PRO A 192 16.69 -3.45 1.96
CA PRO A 192 17.31 -4.75 1.71
C PRO A 192 16.67 -5.92 2.46
N ASN A 193 15.72 -5.74 3.37
CA ASN A 193 14.97 -6.84 4.00
C ASN A 193 13.50 -6.89 3.53
N GLY A 194 13.14 -6.08 2.53
CA GLY A 194 11.79 -5.98 1.95
C GLY A 194 10.75 -5.35 2.87
N VAL A 195 11.15 -4.85 4.04
CA VAL A 195 10.27 -4.26 5.07
C VAL A 195 10.97 -3.09 5.74
N ASP A 196 10.21 -2.23 6.42
CA ASP A 196 10.76 -1.16 7.26
C ASP A 196 11.54 -1.75 8.46
N SER A 197 12.84 -2.04 8.25
CA SER A 197 13.68 -2.84 9.17
C SER A 197 13.80 -2.27 10.59
N ALA A 198 13.65 -0.95 10.75
CA ALA A 198 13.63 -0.33 12.08
C ALA A 198 12.42 -0.79 12.91
N ASN A 199 11.30 -1.04 12.25
CA ASN A 199 10.01 -1.38 12.86
C ASN A 199 9.69 -2.89 12.80
N PHE A 200 10.31 -3.59 11.85
CA PHE A 200 10.24 -5.05 11.67
C PHE A 200 11.66 -5.65 11.60
N PRO A 201 12.44 -5.58 12.69
CA PRO A 201 13.80 -6.09 12.71
C PRO A 201 13.85 -7.60 12.57
N GLY A 202 14.98 -8.12 12.10
CA GLY A 202 15.21 -9.57 11.98
C GLY A 202 14.23 -10.27 11.04
N ASN A 203 13.66 -9.56 10.06
CA ASN A 203 12.73 -10.16 9.10
C ASN A 203 13.46 -11.26 8.29
N PRO A 204 13.03 -12.54 8.38
CA PRO A 204 13.67 -13.64 7.70
C PRO A 204 13.43 -13.57 6.19
N ALA A 205 14.44 -13.98 5.43
CA ALA A 205 14.37 -14.05 3.98
C ALA A 205 13.56 -15.28 3.52
N VAL A 206 12.24 -15.22 3.65
CA VAL A 206 11.31 -16.33 3.35
C VAL A 206 10.02 -15.82 2.69
N SER A 207 9.17 -16.74 2.25
CA SER A 207 7.81 -16.44 1.80
C SER A 207 6.85 -16.41 2.99
N PHE A 208 5.87 -15.51 2.94
CA PHE A 208 4.84 -15.32 3.95
C PHE A 208 3.46 -15.56 3.38
N TYR A 209 2.67 -16.43 4.01
CA TYR A 209 1.28 -16.64 3.63
C TYR A 209 0.42 -15.44 3.99
N SER A 210 -0.49 -15.08 3.07
CA SER A 210 -1.69 -14.30 3.39
C SER A 210 -2.86 -15.23 3.70
N SER A 211 -3.99 -14.67 4.15
CA SER A 211 -5.26 -15.36 4.31
C SER A 211 -6.08 -15.46 3.02
N THR A 212 -5.57 -14.93 1.91
CA THR A 212 -6.29 -14.92 0.64
C THR A 212 -6.07 -16.24 -0.09
N PRO A 213 -7.13 -17.05 -0.32
CA PRO A 213 -7.00 -18.31 -1.03
C PRO A 213 -6.80 -18.09 -2.53
N TYR A 214 -6.11 -19.03 -3.18
CA TYR A 214 -6.12 -19.10 -4.63
C TYR A 214 -7.44 -19.71 -5.10
N ALA A 215 -8.20 -18.98 -5.91
CA ALA A 215 -9.59 -19.31 -6.23
C ALA A 215 -9.79 -20.72 -6.81
N SER A 216 -8.84 -21.25 -7.59
CA SER A 216 -8.98 -22.60 -8.15
C SER A 216 -8.74 -23.72 -7.13
N ASN A 217 -7.98 -23.48 -6.06
CA ASN A 217 -7.64 -24.46 -5.04
C ASN A 217 -7.67 -23.85 -3.63
N PRO A 218 -8.84 -23.37 -3.17
CA PRO A 218 -8.92 -22.43 -2.05
C PRO A 218 -8.64 -23.05 -0.68
N THR A 219 -8.52 -24.38 -0.57
CA THR A 219 -8.27 -25.09 0.69
C THR A 219 -6.80 -25.42 0.92
N THR A 220 -6.00 -25.47 -0.14
CA THR A 220 -4.60 -25.96 -0.10
C THR A 220 -3.60 -24.95 -0.66
N THR A 221 -4.05 -24.00 -1.47
CA THR A 221 -3.20 -23.01 -2.14
C THR A 221 -3.58 -21.61 -1.68
N GLY A 222 -2.61 -20.89 -1.16
CA GLY A 222 -2.77 -19.52 -0.69
C GLY A 222 -1.88 -18.55 -1.45
N TRP A 223 -2.30 -17.29 -1.51
CA TRP A 223 -1.46 -16.19 -1.95
C TRP A 223 -0.41 -15.88 -0.89
N PHE A 224 0.82 -15.63 -1.33
CA PHE A 224 1.97 -15.33 -0.50
C PHE A 224 2.77 -14.17 -1.07
N VAL A 225 3.57 -13.57 -0.21
CA VAL A 225 4.57 -12.57 -0.57
C VAL A 225 5.95 -13.13 -0.25
N GLN A 226 6.88 -13.08 -1.18
CA GLN A 226 8.27 -13.43 -0.92
C GLN A 226 9.04 -12.19 -0.42
N MET A 227 9.54 -12.23 0.83
CA MET A 227 10.27 -11.13 1.46
C MET A 227 11.73 -11.54 1.71
N THR A 228 12.53 -11.73 0.65
CA THR A 228 13.94 -12.13 0.72
C THR A 228 14.86 -10.98 0.39
N ALA A 229 15.82 -10.68 1.29
CA ALA A 229 17.01 -9.83 1.09
C ALA A 229 16.97 -8.90 -0.15
N GLY A 230 16.13 -7.86 -0.14
CA GLY A 230 16.05 -6.87 -1.20
C GLY A 230 15.63 -7.51 -2.52
N PHE A 231 14.48 -8.17 -2.56
CA PHE A 231 13.25 -7.56 -3.06
C PHE A 231 12.05 -8.51 -2.87
N TYR A 232 10.88 -7.91 -3.02
CA TYR A 232 9.55 -8.50 -3.16
C TYR A 232 9.48 -9.43 -4.38
N ASN A 233 10.32 -10.48 -4.47
CA ASN A 233 10.57 -11.30 -5.67
C ASN A 233 9.31 -11.62 -6.47
N GLN A 234 8.26 -11.96 -5.72
CA GLN A 234 6.95 -12.18 -6.30
C GLN A 234 5.86 -12.05 -5.25
N LEU A 235 4.71 -11.54 -5.69
CA LEU A 235 3.42 -11.91 -5.14
C LEU A 235 2.92 -13.08 -5.95
N ASN A 236 2.80 -14.25 -5.33
CA ASN A 236 2.46 -15.50 -6.01
C ASN A 236 1.53 -16.38 -5.16
N PHE A 237 1.09 -17.50 -5.69
CA PHE A 237 0.29 -18.48 -4.97
C PHE A 237 1.01 -19.83 -4.96
N GLY A 238 0.81 -20.61 -3.91
CA GLY A 238 1.47 -21.90 -3.78
C GLY A 238 0.98 -22.75 -2.61
N THR A 239 1.40 -24.00 -2.62
CA THR A 239 1.10 -25.02 -1.59
C THR A 239 2.26 -25.23 -0.61
N GLY A 240 3.35 -24.48 -0.75
CA GLY A 240 4.57 -24.66 0.05
C GLY A 240 4.37 -24.27 1.51
N PRO A 241 5.12 -24.84 2.46
CA PRO A 241 5.10 -24.33 3.81
C PRO A 241 5.75 -22.94 3.82
N PHE A 242 4.98 -21.92 4.20
CA PHE A 242 5.45 -20.54 4.28
C PHE A 242 5.28 -19.97 5.68
N ALA A 243 6.08 -18.95 6.00
CA ALA A 243 6.06 -18.30 7.28
C ALA A 243 4.75 -17.51 7.48
N VAL A 244 4.44 -17.20 8.74
CA VAL A 244 3.24 -16.46 9.12
C VAL A 244 3.61 -15.23 9.94
N ARG A 245 2.97 -14.11 9.62
CA ARG A 245 3.01 -12.88 10.41
C ARG A 245 1.60 -12.41 10.65
N CYS A 246 1.21 -12.30 11.91
CA CYS A 246 -0.16 -12.03 12.31
C CYS A 246 -0.45 -10.54 12.45
N VAL A 247 -1.70 -10.18 12.22
CA VAL A 247 -2.23 -8.81 12.33
C VAL A 247 -3.49 -8.79 13.19
N SER A 248 -3.77 -7.63 13.77
CA SER A 248 -5.02 -7.29 14.42
C SER A 248 -5.45 -5.88 13.98
N GLY A 249 -6.74 -5.60 14.01
CA GLY A 249 -7.33 -4.34 13.58
C GLY A 249 -8.38 -4.52 12.49
N ALA A 250 -8.99 -3.40 12.09
CA ALA A 250 -10.07 -3.38 11.10
C ALA A 250 -9.62 -4.03 9.78
N SER A 251 -10.41 -4.99 9.29
CA SER A 251 -10.21 -5.54 7.95
C SER A 251 -10.56 -4.51 6.89
N LEU A 252 -9.96 -4.68 5.71
CA LEU A 252 -10.27 -3.86 4.55
C LEU A 252 -11.72 -4.02 4.14
N GLN A 253 -12.33 -2.89 3.81
CA GLN A 253 -13.63 -2.81 3.16
C GLN A 253 -13.53 -3.41 1.75
N SER A 254 -14.69 -3.84 1.25
CA SER A 254 -14.81 -4.27 -0.15
C SER A 254 -14.39 -3.17 -1.11
N SER A 255 -13.99 -3.55 -2.32
CA SER A 255 -13.71 -2.59 -3.39
C SER A 255 -14.88 -1.63 -3.58
N SER A 256 -14.56 -0.35 -3.75
CA SER A 256 -15.55 0.72 -3.94
C SER A 256 -15.10 1.57 -5.12
N LEU A 257 -15.70 1.29 -6.28
CA LEU A 257 -15.35 1.90 -7.55
C LEU A 257 -16.52 2.74 -8.07
N THR A 258 -16.22 3.91 -8.62
CA THR A 258 -17.19 4.81 -9.24
C THR A 258 -16.78 5.04 -10.69
N ASN A 259 -17.64 4.70 -11.66
CA ASN A 259 -17.44 5.10 -13.04
C ASN A 259 -17.87 6.57 -13.20
N ASN A 260 -16.95 7.42 -13.64
CA ASN A 260 -17.18 8.87 -13.74
C ASN A 260 -17.83 9.29 -15.07
N GLY A 261 -18.09 8.36 -15.99
CA GLY A 261 -18.74 8.65 -17.29
C GLY A 261 -17.87 9.43 -18.29
N ASN A 262 -16.62 9.72 -17.95
CA ASN A 262 -15.67 10.50 -18.75
C ASN A 262 -14.42 9.69 -19.15
N GLY A 263 -14.54 8.36 -19.16
CA GLY A 263 -13.42 7.46 -19.41
C GLY A 263 -12.54 7.19 -18.18
N THR A 264 -12.96 7.57 -16.97
CA THR A 264 -12.21 7.31 -15.72
C THR A 264 -13.04 6.57 -14.67
N VAL A 265 -12.35 5.87 -13.76
CA VAL A 265 -12.90 5.19 -12.59
C VAL A 265 -12.22 5.71 -11.34
N THR A 266 -12.99 6.17 -10.36
CA THR A 266 -12.47 6.52 -9.04
C THR A 266 -12.51 5.30 -8.12
N ASP A 267 -11.38 4.98 -7.50
CA ASP A 267 -11.34 4.11 -6.33
C ASP A 267 -11.58 4.94 -5.08
N ASN A 268 -12.80 4.83 -4.53
CA ASN A 268 -13.24 5.63 -3.38
C ASN A 268 -12.48 5.28 -2.09
N ARG A 269 -11.80 4.13 -2.08
CA ARG A 269 -11.03 3.60 -0.95
C ARG A 269 -9.69 4.34 -0.83
N THR A 270 -9.06 4.62 -1.97
CA THR A 270 -7.69 5.13 -2.05
C THR A 270 -7.65 6.61 -2.48
N GLY A 271 -8.70 7.07 -3.16
CA GLY A 271 -8.77 8.37 -3.82
C GLY A 271 -8.09 8.39 -5.20
N LEU A 272 -7.59 7.25 -5.67
CA LEU A 272 -6.96 7.15 -7.00
C LEU A 272 -8.01 7.16 -8.10
N VAL A 273 -7.67 7.81 -9.20
CA VAL A 273 -8.49 7.85 -10.43
C VAL A 273 -7.76 7.10 -11.52
N TRP A 274 -8.43 6.13 -12.12
CA TRP A 274 -7.87 5.23 -13.10
C TRP A 274 -8.47 5.49 -14.48
N GLN A 275 -7.65 5.34 -15.52
CA GLN A 275 -8.16 5.25 -16.88
C GLN A 275 -9.05 3.99 -16.99
N THR A 276 -10.23 4.09 -17.62
CA THR A 276 -11.14 2.94 -17.86
C THR A 276 -10.66 2.09 -19.04
N SER A 277 -10.50 2.73 -20.20
CA SER A 277 -10.07 2.16 -21.46
C SER A 277 -8.56 2.18 -21.53
N GLY A 278 -7.89 1.04 -21.40
CA GLY A 278 -6.45 1.05 -21.65
C GLY A 278 -5.71 -0.16 -21.12
N SER A 279 -5.42 -1.05 -22.06
CA SER A 279 -4.20 -1.86 -22.05
C SER A 279 -3.42 -1.40 -23.28
N SER A 280 -2.75 -0.24 -23.19
CA SER A 280 -1.77 0.18 -24.22
C SER A 280 -0.52 -0.66 -24.05
N ILE A 281 0.21 -0.96 -25.13
CA ILE A 281 1.43 -1.78 -25.10
C ILE A 281 2.67 -0.92 -25.36
N GLY A 282 3.77 -1.20 -24.67
CA GLY A 282 5.06 -0.55 -24.90
C GLY A 282 6.15 -1.02 -23.95
N THR A 283 7.37 -0.57 -24.19
CA THR A 283 8.47 -0.70 -23.23
C THR A 283 8.16 0.06 -21.95
N TRP A 284 8.93 -0.19 -20.88
CA TRP A 284 8.72 0.51 -19.62
C TRP A 284 8.85 2.04 -19.77
N GLN A 285 9.84 2.52 -20.52
CA GLN A 285 10.01 3.94 -20.84
C GLN A 285 8.81 4.50 -21.64
N GLN A 286 8.29 3.73 -22.61
CA GLN A 286 7.11 4.11 -23.39
C GLN A 286 5.85 4.14 -22.52
N ALA A 287 5.73 3.28 -21.51
CA ALA A 287 4.62 3.28 -20.57
C ALA A 287 4.65 4.53 -19.66
N LEU A 288 5.83 4.91 -19.15
CA LEU A 288 6.01 6.15 -18.38
C LEU A 288 5.58 7.38 -19.18
N SER A 289 6.15 7.57 -20.37
CA SER A 289 5.85 8.70 -21.26
C SER A 289 4.43 8.66 -21.82
N GLY A 290 3.91 7.46 -22.13
CA GLY A 290 2.54 7.25 -22.59
C GLY A 290 1.52 7.69 -21.54
N CYS A 291 1.75 7.38 -20.26
CA CYS A 291 0.89 7.90 -19.20
C CYS A 291 1.10 9.39 -18.94
N ALA A 292 2.35 9.90 -18.96
CA ALA A 292 2.60 11.32 -18.75
C ALA A 292 1.97 12.23 -19.82
N SER A 293 1.82 11.72 -21.05
CA SER A 293 1.24 12.45 -22.19
C SER A 293 -0.27 12.24 -22.36
N LEU A 294 -0.90 11.40 -21.52
CA LEU A 294 -2.34 11.13 -21.62
C LEU A 294 -3.15 12.39 -21.30
N SER A 295 -3.92 12.86 -22.27
CA SER A 295 -4.90 13.94 -22.08
C SER A 295 -6.29 13.34 -21.93
N LEU A 296 -6.66 13.01 -20.70
CA LEU A 296 -7.96 12.43 -20.35
C LEU A 296 -8.54 13.12 -19.11
N ALA A 297 -9.81 13.53 -19.21
CA ALA A 297 -10.57 14.16 -18.13
C ALA A 297 -9.90 15.38 -17.44
N GLY A 298 -8.94 16.04 -18.11
CA GLY A 298 -8.19 17.17 -17.55
C GLY A 298 -7.27 16.82 -16.38
N LEU A 299 -6.92 15.54 -16.20
CA LEU A 299 -6.08 15.07 -15.11
C LEU A 299 -4.61 14.94 -15.52
N SER A 300 -3.72 14.93 -14.52
CA SER A 300 -2.30 14.62 -14.71
C SER A 300 -2.05 13.14 -14.45
N TRP A 301 -1.71 12.40 -15.50
CA TRP A 301 -1.62 10.94 -15.50
C TRP A 301 -0.18 10.45 -15.37
N ARG A 302 0.00 9.34 -14.65
CA ARG A 302 1.28 8.65 -14.51
C ARG A 302 1.06 7.16 -14.56
N LEU A 303 2.17 6.44 -14.74
CA LEU A 303 2.16 5.00 -14.53
C LEU A 303 2.00 4.74 -13.01
N PRO A 304 1.12 3.82 -12.59
CA PRO A 304 0.94 3.48 -11.17
C PRO A 304 2.19 2.80 -10.65
N ASN A 305 2.50 2.99 -9.37
CA ASN A 305 3.49 2.15 -8.73
C ASN A 305 2.89 0.75 -8.44
N VAL A 306 3.73 -0.17 -7.99
CA VAL A 306 3.30 -1.57 -7.83
C VAL A 306 2.24 -1.77 -6.76
N THR A 307 2.26 -0.98 -5.67
CA THR A 307 1.26 -1.08 -4.60
C THR A 307 -0.09 -0.51 -5.05
N GLU A 308 -0.07 0.53 -5.87
CA GLU A 308 -1.27 1.11 -6.49
C GLU A 308 -1.92 0.16 -7.49
N LEU A 309 -1.15 -0.41 -8.44
CA LEU A 309 -1.73 -1.32 -9.42
C LEU A 309 -2.27 -2.61 -8.78
N HIS A 310 -1.61 -3.09 -7.72
CA HIS A 310 -2.10 -4.21 -6.92
C HIS A 310 -3.46 -3.94 -6.27
N SER A 311 -3.77 -2.69 -5.91
CA SER A 311 -4.98 -2.35 -5.18
C SER A 311 -6.29 -2.56 -5.94
N ILE A 312 -6.22 -2.65 -7.27
CA ILE A 312 -7.34 -2.93 -8.16
C ILE A 312 -7.36 -4.38 -8.66
N ALA A 313 -6.40 -5.22 -8.25
CA ALA A 313 -6.41 -6.64 -8.58
C ALA A 313 -7.56 -7.35 -7.83
N ASP A 314 -8.22 -8.28 -8.52
CA ASP A 314 -9.32 -9.08 -7.99
C ASP A 314 -8.89 -10.54 -7.83
N TYR A 315 -8.80 -11.01 -6.59
CA TYR A 315 -8.39 -12.38 -6.25
C TYR A 315 -9.57 -13.35 -6.10
N SER A 316 -10.80 -12.95 -6.45
CA SER A 316 -11.99 -13.80 -6.39
C SER A 316 -12.07 -14.88 -7.49
N GLY A 317 -11.09 -14.91 -8.41
CA GLY A 317 -10.99 -15.91 -9.47
C GLY A 317 -11.44 -15.44 -10.85
N SER A 318 -11.57 -14.13 -11.06
CA SER A 318 -11.84 -13.57 -12.39
C SER A 318 -10.60 -13.68 -13.30
N THR A 319 -10.82 -13.81 -14.61
CA THR A 319 -9.76 -13.73 -15.62
C THR A 319 -10.21 -12.77 -16.72
N PRO A 320 -9.63 -11.56 -16.82
CA PRO A 320 -8.53 -11.04 -15.99
C PRO A 320 -8.92 -10.79 -14.52
N ALA A 321 -7.93 -10.84 -13.62
CA ALA A 321 -7.98 -10.60 -12.18
C ALA A 321 -8.20 -9.10 -11.85
N ILE A 322 -9.29 -8.54 -12.35
CA ILE A 322 -9.72 -7.15 -12.17
C ILE A 322 -11.22 -7.06 -12.45
N ASN A 323 -11.92 -6.11 -11.83
CA ASN A 323 -13.35 -5.93 -12.06
C ASN A 323 -13.64 -5.42 -13.49
N ALA A 324 -14.07 -6.33 -14.37
CA ALA A 324 -14.34 -6.04 -15.78
C ALA A 324 -15.49 -5.04 -16.03
N THR A 325 -16.36 -4.81 -15.05
CA THR A 325 -17.42 -3.79 -15.14
C THR A 325 -16.84 -2.38 -15.14
N PHE A 326 -15.82 -2.15 -14.31
CA PHE A 326 -15.16 -0.84 -14.19
C PHE A 326 -13.93 -0.71 -15.10
N PHE A 327 -13.29 -1.83 -15.43
CA PHE A 327 -12.09 -1.89 -16.27
C PHE A 327 -12.30 -2.76 -17.51
N PRO A 328 -13.26 -2.38 -18.39
CA PRO A 328 -13.57 -3.16 -19.58
C PRO A 328 -12.36 -3.25 -20.51
N GLY A 329 -12.20 -4.41 -21.16
CA GLY A 329 -11.13 -4.64 -22.15
C GLY A 329 -9.73 -4.82 -21.57
N THR A 330 -9.58 -4.99 -20.24
CA THR A 330 -8.28 -5.34 -19.66
C THR A 330 -7.77 -6.66 -20.24
N VAL A 331 -6.52 -6.70 -20.71
CA VAL A 331 -5.92 -7.91 -21.26
C VAL A 331 -5.34 -8.78 -20.14
N SER A 332 -5.52 -10.10 -20.22
CA SER A 332 -4.91 -11.09 -19.30
C SER A 332 -3.41 -11.27 -19.60
N GLN A 333 -2.62 -10.22 -19.32
CA GLN A 333 -1.18 -10.14 -19.53
C GLN A 333 -0.50 -9.20 -18.53
N TYR A 334 0.83 -9.14 -18.57
CA TYR A 334 1.62 -8.24 -17.73
C TYR A 334 1.28 -6.78 -18.01
N HIS A 335 1.12 -6.02 -16.94
CA HIS A 335 0.94 -4.58 -16.95
C HIS A 335 2.06 -3.91 -16.17
N TRP A 336 2.74 -2.95 -16.80
CA TRP A 336 3.83 -2.20 -16.19
C TRP A 336 3.39 -1.38 -15.00
N THR A 337 4.32 -1.22 -14.06
CA THR A 337 4.27 -0.26 -12.96
C THR A 337 5.48 0.69 -13.06
N SER A 338 5.42 1.85 -12.39
CA SER A 338 6.53 2.80 -12.34
C SER A 338 7.66 2.38 -11.39
N THR A 339 7.48 1.29 -10.63
CA THR A 339 8.45 0.82 -9.64
C THR A 339 9.54 -0.03 -10.31
N THR A 340 10.79 0.39 -10.18
CA THR A 340 11.95 -0.40 -10.63
C THR A 340 12.27 -1.51 -9.63
N ASP A 341 12.70 -2.66 -10.13
CA ASP A 341 13.32 -3.69 -9.30
C ASP A 341 14.74 -3.26 -8.95
N ARG A 342 14.98 -2.91 -7.69
CA ARG A 342 16.29 -2.40 -7.28
C ARG A 342 17.34 -3.50 -7.09
N SER A 343 16.93 -4.77 -7.08
CA SER A 343 17.86 -5.92 -7.18
C SER A 343 18.42 -6.08 -8.60
N ASN A 344 17.66 -5.66 -9.61
CA ASN A 344 18.06 -5.70 -11.01
C ASN A 344 17.49 -4.51 -11.79
N LEU A 345 18.31 -3.47 -11.97
CA LEU A 345 17.87 -2.20 -12.57
C LEU A 345 17.38 -2.33 -14.02
N THR A 346 17.70 -3.43 -14.69
CA THR A 346 17.18 -3.76 -16.03
C THR A 346 15.73 -4.25 -16.02
N TYR A 347 15.15 -4.43 -14.84
CA TYR A 347 13.79 -4.92 -14.61
C TYR A 347 12.93 -3.86 -13.90
N ALA A 348 11.63 -3.89 -14.17
CA ALA A 348 10.62 -3.14 -13.44
C ALA A 348 9.50 -4.08 -12.99
N TRP A 349 8.81 -3.73 -11.92
CA TRP A 349 7.69 -4.51 -11.42
C TRP A 349 6.50 -4.41 -12.38
N SER A 350 5.76 -5.51 -12.46
CA SER A 350 4.57 -5.62 -13.29
C SER A 350 3.55 -6.54 -12.65
N LEU A 351 2.28 -6.28 -12.91
CA LEU A 351 1.17 -7.11 -12.46
C LEU A 351 0.63 -7.94 -13.63
N PHE A 352 0.51 -9.25 -13.44
CA PHE A 352 -0.03 -10.18 -14.42
C PHE A 352 -1.53 -10.37 -14.22
N PHE A 353 -2.35 -9.64 -14.99
CA PHE A 353 -3.81 -9.68 -14.81
C PHE A 353 -4.44 -11.02 -15.17
N THR A 354 -3.73 -12.05 -15.63
CA THR A 354 -4.32 -13.40 -15.76
C THR A 354 -4.84 -13.91 -14.41
N ASN A 355 -4.13 -13.59 -13.32
CA ASN A 355 -4.40 -14.11 -11.98
C ASN A 355 -4.01 -13.17 -10.84
N GLY A 356 -3.34 -12.04 -11.12
CA GLY A 356 -2.93 -11.06 -10.11
C GLY A 356 -1.52 -11.28 -9.55
N LEU A 357 -0.68 -12.08 -10.21
CA LEU A 357 0.74 -12.21 -9.85
C LEU A 357 1.48 -10.89 -10.00
N ILE A 358 2.49 -10.65 -9.17
CA ILE A 358 3.40 -9.52 -9.31
C ILE A 358 4.81 -10.04 -9.41
N GLY A 359 5.59 -9.55 -10.36
CA GLY A 359 6.96 -9.96 -10.62
C GLY A 359 7.74 -8.95 -11.44
N GLY A 360 9.07 -9.05 -11.39
CA GLY A 360 9.98 -8.25 -12.20
C GLY A 360 9.96 -8.69 -13.67
N ASN A 361 9.94 -7.73 -14.58
CA ASN A 361 10.04 -7.94 -16.03
C ASN A 361 11.07 -6.99 -16.65
N GLY A 362 11.79 -7.45 -17.67
CA GLY A 362 12.84 -6.65 -18.32
C GLY A 362 12.29 -5.40 -19.02
N LYS A 363 12.83 -4.21 -18.70
CA LYS A 363 12.32 -2.90 -19.14
C LYS A 363 12.27 -2.72 -20.67
N ALA A 364 13.03 -3.50 -21.42
CA ALA A 364 13.04 -3.51 -22.89
C ALA A 364 11.88 -4.32 -23.52
N ALA A 365 11.21 -5.19 -22.75
CA ALA A 365 10.05 -5.93 -23.23
C ALA A 365 8.85 -5.01 -23.43
N SER A 366 7.98 -5.36 -24.36
CA SER A 366 6.71 -4.64 -24.57
C SER A 366 5.59 -5.31 -23.80
N TRP A 367 5.09 -4.64 -22.75
CA TRP A 367 3.96 -5.09 -21.95
C TRP A 367 2.87 -4.04 -21.92
N TYR A 368 1.70 -4.45 -21.42
CA TYR A 368 0.58 -3.56 -21.31
C TYR A 368 0.80 -2.52 -20.20
N TYR A 369 0.03 -1.44 -20.17
CA TYR A 369 0.01 -0.51 -19.06
C TYR A 369 -1.33 0.21 -18.97
N ARG A 370 -1.64 0.67 -17.76
CA ARG A 370 -2.82 1.47 -17.42
C ARG A 370 -2.35 2.67 -16.61
N CYS A 371 -2.89 3.84 -16.92
CA CYS A 371 -2.51 5.06 -16.23
C CYS A 371 -3.39 5.32 -15.01
N VAL A 372 -2.78 5.94 -14.00
CA VAL A 372 -3.43 6.42 -12.78
C VAL A 372 -3.19 7.92 -12.62
N SER A 373 -4.13 8.57 -11.97
CA SER A 373 -4.00 9.91 -11.42
C SER A 373 -4.33 9.84 -9.94
N GLY A 374 -3.59 10.58 -9.13
CA GLY A 374 -3.74 10.57 -7.67
C GLY A 374 -3.89 11.99 -7.13
N PRO A 375 -4.40 12.11 -5.89
CA PRO A 375 -4.66 13.38 -5.22
C PRO A 375 -3.43 14.29 -5.08
#